data_AF-A0A932DW01-F1
#
_entry.id   AF-A0A932DW01-F1
#
_cell.length_a   1.000
_cell.length_b   1.000
_cell.length_c   1.000
_cell.angle_alpha   90.00
_cell.angle_beta   90.00
_cell.angle_gamma   90.00
#
_symmetry.space_group_name_H-M   'P 1'
#
loop_
_entity.id
_entity.type
_entity.pdbx_description
1 polymer ?
#
loop_
_entity_poly.entity_id
_entity_poly.type
_entity_poly.pdbx_seq_one_letter_code
_entity_poly.pdbx_strand_id
1 'polypeptide(L)'
;MNKRSRAFTLVELLVVIAIIGILSSVVVVSLNSSRQRARDSKRVSDIKQIQLALAMYQDLNGSYPDAVNVTNLGAFIPSIPTDPLTRVAYKYAYYTASSVRTTYHLGAALEATNVVTQDDRDCNSAAPTNCPGTGGTWTGGFNGADGFKCDGATTGGLCFDVTP
;
A
#
# COMPACT_ATOMS: atom_id res chain seq x y z
N MET A 1 30.45 11.05 59.44
CA MET A 1 30.53 10.03 58.36
C MET A 1 30.72 10.74 57.03
N ASN A 2 31.96 10.86 56.55
CA ASN A 2 32.26 11.49 55.26
C ASN A 2 31.85 10.54 54.13
N LYS A 3 30.74 10.84 53.45
CA LYS A 3 30.37 10.16 52.20
C LYS A 3 31.42 10.52 51.15
N ARG A 4 32.27 9.56 50.78
CA ARG A 4 33.14 9.71 49.60
C ARG A 4 32.27 9.77 48.36
N SER A 5 32.23 10.93 47.71
CA SER A 5 31.63 11.09 46.38
C SER A 5 32.43 10.25 45.39
N ARG A 6 31.80 9.25 44.77
CA ARG A 6 32.43 8.49 43.67
C ARG A 6 32.41 9.38 42.43
N ALA A 7 33.58 9.82 41.99
CA ALA A 7 33.75 10.50 40.70
C ALA A 7 33.90 9.44 39.59
N PHE A 8 33.22 9.66 38.47
CA PHE A 8 33.34 8.81 37.27
C PHE A 8 34.71 9.01 36.62
N THR A 9 35.31 7.93 36.12
CA THR A 9 36.53 8.00 35.30
C THR A 9 36.19 8.32 33.85
N LEU A 10 37.11 8.98 33.14
CA LEU A 10 36.98 9.24 31.71
C LEU A 10 36.87 7.95 30.88
N VAL A 11 37.53 6.88 31.32
CA VAL A 11 37.48 5.56 30.66
C VAL A 11 36.10 4.94 30.79
N GLU A 12 35.48 5.02 31.97
CA GLU A 12 34.11 4.52 32.16
C GLU A 12 33.11 5.25 31.27
N LEU A 13 33.23 6.59 31.13
CA LEU A 13 32.36 7.34 30.23
C LEU A 13 32.59 6.94 28.75
N LEU A 14 33.85 6.75 28.36
CA LEU A 14 34.23 6.38 27.00
C LEU A 14 33.69 5.02 26.60
N VAL A 15 33.76 4.03 27.49
CA VAL A 15 33.21 2.69 27.22
C VAL A 15 31.69 2.74 27.07
N VAL A 16 31.00 3.54 27.87
CA VAL A 16 29.52 3.66 27.81
C VAL A 16 29.07 4.25 26.48
N ILE A 17 29.67 5.34 26.02
CA ILE A 17 29.29 5.93 24.71
C ILE A 17 29.64 4.99 23.55
N ALA A 18 30.72 4.22 23.66
CA ALA A 18 31.08 3.22 22.66
C ALA A 18 30.01 2.12 22.56
N ILE A 19 29.55 1.58 23.70
CA ILE A 19 28.48 0.56 23.73
C ILE A 19 27.15 1.13 23.21
N ILE A 20 26.77 2.34 23.62
CA ILE A 20 25.55 3.00 23.12
C ILE A 20 25.64 3.21 21.59
N GLY A 21 26.80 3.62 21.08
CA GLY A 21 27.04 3.75 19.65
C GLY A 21 26.80 2.45 18.89
N ILE A 22 27.36 1.34 19.37
CA ILE A 22 27.18 0.01 18.76
C ILE A 22 25.70 -0.40 18.79
N LEU A 23 25.05 -0.34 19.96
CA LEU A 23 23.66 -0.75 20.11
C LEU A 23 22.70 0.11 19.29
N SER A 24 22.91 1.44 19.25
CA SER A 24 22.07 2.35 18.48
C SER A 24 22.14 2.10 16.97
N SER A 25 23.30 1.73 16.45
CA SER A 25 23.48 1.46 15.01
C SER A 25 22.62 0.28 14.53
N VAL A 26 22.54 -0.80 15.32
CA VAL A 26 21.74 -2.00 15.02
C VAL A 26 20.24 -1.69 15.06
N VAL A 27 19.81 -0.86 16.02
CA VAL A 27 18.40 -0.46 16.18
C VAL A 27 17.89 0.37 15.00
N VAL A 28 18.70 1.25 14.42
CA VAL A 28 18.27 2.09 13.29
C VAL A 28 17.91 1.24 12.06
N VAL A 29 18.71 0.22 11.75
CA VAL A 29 18.47 -0.65 10.59
C VAL A 29 17.18 -1.45 10.75
N SER A 30 16.92 -1.99 11.96
CA SER A 30 15.71 -2.77 12.23
C SER A 30 14.43 -1.92 12.27
N LEU A 31 14.52 -0.65 12.69
CA LEU A 31 13.38 0.27 12.70
C LEU A 31 12.92 0.65 11.29
N ASN A 32 13.85 0.80 10.33
CA ASN A 32 13.49 1.18 8.96
C ASN A 32 12.65 0.11 8.27
N SER A 33 13.03 -1.17 8.40
CA SER A 33 12.25 -2.29 7.84
C SER A 33 10.89 -2.46 8.51
N SER A 34 10.81 -2.27 9.84
CA SER A 34 9.51 -2.27 10.56
C SER A 34 8.58 -1.16 10.08
N ARG A 35 9.10 0.03 9.83
CA ARG A 35 8.31 1.16 9.33
C ARG A 35 7.75 0.90 7.93
N GLN A 36 8.53 0.27 7.05
CA GLN A 36 8.07 -0.14 5.71
C GLN A 36 6.90 -1.11 5.81
N ARG A 37 7.05 -2.19 6.60
CA ARG A 37 5.99 -3.18 6.82
C ARG A 37 4.73 -2.60 7.44
N ALA A 38 4.87 -1.65 8.38
CA ALA A 38 3.72 -0.95 8.97
C ALA A 38 2.96 -0.11 7.93
N ARG A 39 3.67 0.57 7.02
CA ARG A 39 3.05 1.30 5.91
C ARG A 39 2.37 0.35 4.92
N ASP A 40 2.99 -0.78 4.59
CA ASP A 40 2.39 -1.79 3.72
C ASP A 40 1.12 -2.38 4.33
N SER A 41 1.12 -2.68 5.63
CA SER A 41 -0.09 -3.11 6.35
C SER A 41 -1.20 -2.07 6.28
N LYS A 42 -0.85 -0.78 6.40
CA LYS A 42 -1.81 0.32 6.23
C LYS A 42 -2.35 0.39 4.80
N ARG A 43 -1.50 0.26 3.77
CA ARG A 43 -1.92 0.22 2.35
C ARG A 43 -2.91 -0.90 2.09
N VAL A 44 -2.62 -2.11 2.57
CA VAL A 44 -3.52 -3.27 2.41
C VAL A 44 -4.86 -3.02 3.10
N SER A 45 -4.84 -2.47 4.32
CA SER A 45 -6.08 -2.12 5.04
C SER A 45 -6.90 -1.07 4.31
N ASP A 46 -6.23 -0.08 3.70
CA ASP A 46 -6.86 1.00 2.95
C ASP A 46 -7.51 0.51 1.66
N ILE A 47 -6.81 -0.34 0.91
CA ILE A 47 -7.35 -0.99 -0.29
C ILE A 47 -8.61 -1.81 0.04
N LYS A 48 -8.60 -2.56 1.15
CA LYS A 48 -9.77 -3.32 1.60
C LYS A 48 -10.96 -2.43 2.00
N GLN A 49 -10.70 -1.29 2.65
CA GLN A 49 -11.76 -0.32 2.97
C GLN A 49 -12.38 0.29 1.71
N ILE A 50 -11.57 0.63 0.72
CA ILE A 50 -12.05 1.14 -0.57
C ILE A 50 -12.83 0.04 -1.31
N GLN A 51 -12.34 -1.20 -1.32
CA GLN A 51 -13.04 -2.35 -1.92
C GLN A 51 -14.44 -2.54 -1.33
N LEU A 52 -14.59 -2.47 0.00
CA LEU A 52 -15.90 -2.54 0.63
C LEU A 52 -16.81 -1.40 0.17
N ALA A 53 -16.29 -0.17 0.12
CA ALA A 53 -17.03 0.99 -0.34
C ALA A 53 -17.43 0.89 -1.83
N LEU A 54 -16.60 0.28 -2.67
CA LEU A 54 -16.90 0.00 -4.07
C LEU A 54 -18.01 -1.03 -4.23
N ALA A 55 -18.04 -2.07 -3.39
CA ALA A 55 -19.13 -3.04 -3.36
C ALA A 55 -20.46 -2.36 -2.98
N MET A 56 -20.46 -1.55 -1.91
CA MET A 56 -21.66 -0.79 -1.50
C MET A 56 -22.14 0.19 -2.58
N TYR A 57 -21.20 0.85 -3.29
CA TYR A 57 -21.53 1.72 -4.42
C TYR A 57 -22.23 0.93 -5.53
N GLN A 58 -21.69 -0.23 -5.89
CA GLN A 58 -22.25 -1.09 -6.93
C GLN A 58 -23.65 -1.58 -6.57
N ASP A 59 -23.86 -2.01 -5.32
CA ASP A 59 -25.16 -2.48 -4.84
C ASP A 59 -26.26 -1.43 -5.00
N LEU A 60 -25.92 -0.14 -4.85
CA LEU A 60 -26.88 0.96 -4.96
C LEU A 60 -27.04 1.50 -6.39
N ASN A 61 -25.96 1.51 -7.19
CA ASN A 61 -25.95 2.16 -8.51
C ASN A 61 -25.98 1.17 -9.69
N GLY A 62 -25.90 -0.14 -9.42
CA GLY A 62 -25.86 -1.19 -10.44
C GLY A 62 -24.58 -1.21 -11.30
N SER A 63 -23.60 -0.36 -11.00
CA SER A 63 -22.31 -0.29 -11.68
C SER A 63 -21.24 0.25 -10.74
N TYR A 64 -19.97 -0.09 -10.98
CA TYR A 64 -18.86 0.55 -10.26
C TYR A 64 -18.70 2.02 -10.66
N PRO A 65 -18.05 2.88 -9.86
CA PRO A 65 -17.81 4.27 -10.22
C PRO A 65 -16.76 4.40 -11.34
N ASP A 66 -16.69 5.58 -11.96
CA ASP A 66 -15.61 5.95 -12.89
C ASP A 66 -14.31 6.38 -12.19
N ALA A 67 -14.40 6.77 -10.92
CA ALA A 67 -13.27 7.19 -10.12
C ALA A 67 -13.46 6.93 -8.63
N VAL A 68 -12.36 6.67 -7.92
CA VAL A 68 -12.31 6.63 -6.45
C VAL A 68 -12.13 8.06 -5.93
N ASN A 69 -13.24 8.77 -5.69
CA ASN A 69 -13.25 10.14 -5.21
C ASN A 69 -14.40 10.39 -4.21
N VAL A 70 -14.36 11.52 -3.50
CA VAL A 70 -15.31 11.82 -2.42
C VAL A 70 -16.74 11.96 -2.98
N THR A 71 -16.88 12.43 -4.21
CA THR A 71 -18.19 12.56 -4.89
C THR A 71 -18.87 11.20 -5.07
N ASN A 72 -18.10 10.18 -5.45
CA ASN A 72 -18.62 8.83 -5.69
C ASN A 72 -18.73 8.02 -4.40
N LEU A 73 -17.71 8.04 -3.53
CA LEU A 73 -17.63 7.14 -2.37
C LEU A 73 -17.85 7.80 -1.01
N GLY A 74 -18.02 9.13 -0.92
CA GLY A 74 -18.13 9.84 0.36
C GLY A 74 -19.32 9.43 1.23
N ALA A 75 -20.33 8.78 0.64
CA ALA A 75 -21.45 8.18 1.37
C ALA A 75 -21.13 6.79 1.97
N PHE A 76 -20.08 6.12 1.50
CA PHE A 76 -19.73 4.73 1.84
C PHE A 76 -18.45 4.62 2.67
N ILE A 77 -17.58 5.63 2.62
CA ILE A 77 -16.35 5.69 3.39
C ILE A 77 -16.16 7.09 3.99
N PRO A 78 -15.78 7.24 5.27
CA PRO A 78 -15.67 8.55 5.92
C PRO A 78 -14.66 9.50 5.28
N SER A 79 -13.59 8.95 4.71
CA SER A 79 -12.56 9.68 3.99
C SER A 79 -11.84 8.72 3.07
N ILE A 80 -11.40 9.19 1.91
CA ILE A 80 -10.65 8.34 0.98
C ILE A 80 -9.21 8.23 1.45
N PRO A 81 -8.73 7.02 1.78
CA PRO A 81 -7.36 6.83 2.18
C PRO A 81 -6.40 7.12 1.02
N THR A 82 -5.22 7.62 1.36
CA THR A 82 -4.11 7.87 0.43
C THR A 82 -2.86 7.17 0.95
N ASP A 83 -1.91 6.90 0.05
CA ASP A 83 -0.65 6.28 0.41
C ASP A 83 0.04 6.99 1.61
N PRO A 84 0.46 6.27 2.66
CA PRO A 84 1.01 6.89 3.87
C PRO A 84 2.36 7.57 3.65
N LEU A 85 3.09 7.23 2.58
CA LEU A 85 4.38 7.80 2.23
C LEU A 85 4.22 8.92 1.19
N THR A 86 3.54 8.67 0.08
CA THR A 86 3.46 9.62 -1.04
C THR A 86 2.26 10.56 -0.96
N ARG A 87 1.25 10.24 -0.15
CA ARG A 87 -0.03 10.97 -0.06
C ARG A 87 -0.81 11.03 -1.37
N VAL A 88 -0.49 10.13 -2.30
CA VAL A 88 -1.20 9.98 -3.58
C VAL A 88 -2.34 8.97 -3.43
N ALA A 89 -3.41 9.15 -4.21
CA ALA A 89 -4.51 8.19 -4.27
C ALA A 89 -4.03 6.83 -4.80
N TYR A 90 -4.67 5.76 -4.32
CA TYR A 90 -4.44 4.42 -4.84
C TYR A 90 -4.89 4.30 -6.28
N LYS A 91 -4.28 3.38 -7.01
CA LYS A 91 -4.53 3.21 -8.43
C LYS A 91 -5.86 2.49 -8.62
N TYR A 92 -6.65 2.99 -9.56
CA TYR A 92 -7.95 2.45 -9.87
C TYR A 92 -8.13 2.39 -11.38
N ALA A 93 -8.50 1.23 -11.88
CA ALA A 93 -8.94 1.02 -13.24
C ALA A 93 -10.31 0.34 -13.23
N TYR A 94 -11.13 0.64 -14.22
CA TYR A 94 -12.46 0.03 -14.35
C TYR A 94 -12.66 -0.51 -15.74
N TYR A 95 -13.47 -1.55 -15.83
CA TYR A 95 -13.80 -2.21 -17.08
C TYR A 95 -15.22 -1.89 -17.50
N THR A 96 -15.37 -1.45 -18.74
CA THR A 96 -16.67 -1.12 -19.32
C THR A 96 -17.04 -2.11 -20.41
N ALA A 97 -18.17 -2.79 -20.23
CA ALA A 97 -18.81 -3.62 -21.26
C ALA A 97 -20.22 -3.08 -21.54
N SER A 98 -20.54 -2.85 -22.81
CA SER A 98 -21.83 -2.28 -23.24
C SER A 98 -22.24 -1.02 -22.45
N SER A 99 -21.30 -0.10 -22.24
CA SER A 99 -21.48 1.16 -21.49
C SER A 99 -21.75 1.01 -19.98
N VAL A 100 -21.65 -0.19 -19.43
CA VAL A 100 -21.78 -0.45 -17.98
C VAL A 100 -20.43 -0.84 -17.40
N ARG A 101 -20.10 -0.25 -16.25
CA ARG A 101 -18.88 -0.58 -15.49
C ARG A 101 -19.14 -1.82 -14.64
N THR A 102 -18.74 -2.97 -15.13
CA THR A 102 -19.11 -4.29 -14.56
C THR A 102 -18.07 -4.85 -13.61
N THR A 103 -16.81 -4.43 -13.73
CA THR A 103 -15.74 -4.85 -12.83
C THR A 103 -14.71 -3.73 -12.69
N TYR A 104 -13.85 -3.85 -11.68
CA TYR A 104 -12.79 -2.90 -11.42
C TYR A 104 -11.51 -3.63 -11.04
N HIS A 105 -10.46 -2.83 -10.96
CA HIS A 105 -9.16 -3.23 -10.48
C HIS A 105 -8.55 -2.10 -9.66
N LEU A 106 -8.08 -2.42 -8.46
CA LEU A 106 -7.59 -1.46 -7.47
C LEU A 106 -6.29 -1.99 -6.87
N GLY A 107 -5.27 -1.16 -6.72
CA GLY A 107 -4.02 -1.62 -6.13
C GLY A 107 -3.09 -0.55 -5.57
N ALA A 108 -2.10 -1.03 -4.83
CA ALA A 108 -1.10 -0.23 -4.12
C ALA A 108 0.30 -0.83 -4.24
N ALA A 109 1.29 0.02 -4.54
CA ALA A 109 2.68 -0.41 -4.58
C ALA A 109 3.20 -0.63 -3.15
N LEU A 110 3.76 -1.80 -2.89
CA LEU A 110 4.36 -2.13 -1.59
C LEU A 110 5.85 -1.77 -1.54
N GLU A 111 6.36 -1.52 -0.34
CA GLU A 111 7.77 -1.16 -0.11
C GLU A 111 8.65 -2.36 0.21
N ALA A 112 8.09 -3.40 0.83
CA ALA A 112 8.82 -4.60 1.21
C ALA A 112 8.11 -5.87 0.71
N THR A 113 8.88 -6.94 0.53
CA THR A 113 8.34 -8.27 0.22
C THR A 113 7.34 -8.69 1.28
N ASN A 114 6.15 -9.05 0.81
CA ASN A 114 5.04 -9.45 1.64
C ASN A 114 4.38 -10.69 1.05
N VAL A 115 3.86 -11.57 1.90
CA VAL A 115 3.15 -12.77 1.45
C VAL A 115 1.80 -12.42 0.81
N VAL A 116 1.26 -11.22 1.06
CA VAL A 116 -0.04 -10.82 0.50
C VAL A 116 -0.02 -10.65 -1.02
N THR A 117 1.16 -10.50 -1.64
CA THR A 117 1.30 -10.42 -3.11
C THR A 117 1.45 -11.80 -3.76
N GLN A 118 1.38 -12.89 -2.99
CA GLN A 118 1.36 -14.25 -3.54
C GLN A 118 -0.07 -14.76 -3.76
N ASP A 119 -1.06 -14.08 -3.16
CA ASP A 119 -2.47 -14.47 -3.17
C ASP A 119 -3.36 -13.46 -3.92
N ASP A 120 -2.79 -12.40 -4.49
CA ASP A 120 -3.52 -11.46 -5.34
C ASP A 120 -3.52 -11.87 -6.81
N ARG A 121 -4.14 -11.05 -7.65
CA ARG A 121 -4.62 -11.48 -8.97
C ARG A 121 -3.70 -11.07 -10.11
N ASP A 122 -2.74 -10.18 -9.86
CA ASP A 122 -1.80 -9.64 -10.83
C ASP A 122 -2.49 -9.16 -12.12
N CYS A 123 -3.67 -8.54 -12.00
CA CYS A 123 -4.43 -8.11 -13.18
C CYS A 123 -3.63 -6.99 -13.88
N ASN A 124 -3.54 -6.98 -15.21
CA ASN A 124 -2.95 -5.86 -15.94
C ASN A 124 -3.99 -5.20 -16.84
N SER A 125 -4.69 -4.19 -16.35
CA SER A 125 -5.71 -3.47 -17.12
C SER A 125 -5.16 -2.70 -18.34
N ALA A 126 -3.85 -2.45 -18.45
CA ALA A 126 -3.24 -1.84 -19.64
C ALA A 126 -3.06 -2.85 -20.80
N ALA A 127 -2.88 -4.12 -20.47
CA ALA A 127 -2.88 -5.25 -21.39
C ALA A 127 -3.57 -6.42 -20.68
N PRO A 128 -4.91 -6.60 -20.82
CA PRO A 128 -5.80 -7.33 -19.89
C PRO A 128 -5.47 -8.81 -19.71
N THR A 129 -4.36 -9.08 -19.01
CA THR A 129 -3.92 -10.39 -18.55
C THR A 129 -4.40 -10.59 -17.12
N ASN A 130 -4.95 -11.77 -16.82
CA ASN A 130 -5.48 -12.17 -15.51
C ASN A 130 -6.61 -11.26 -14.93
N CYS A 131 -7.06 -10.30 -15.71
CA CYS A 131 -8.14 -9.39 -15.36
C CYS A 131 -9.53 -9.99 -15.56
N PRO A 132 -10.52 -9.61 -14.72
CA PRO A 132 -11.92 -9.94 -14.97
C PRO A 132 -12.47 -9.17 -16.18
N GLY A 133 -13.39 -9.75 -16.94
CA GLY A 133 -14.09 -9.08 -18.03
C GLY A 133 -13.53 -9.36 -19.43
N THR A 134 -14.43 -9.67 -20.36
CA THR A 134 -14.13 -9.98 -21.77
C THR A 134 -15.07 -9.19 -22.70
N GLY A 135 -14.55 -8.71 -23.86
CA GLY A 135 -15.36 -8.03 -24.87
C GLY A 135 -15.65 -6.53 -24.65
N GLY A 136 -14.75 -5.79 -24.00
CA GLY A 136 -14.94 -4.40 -23.57
C GLY A 136 -13.61 -3.68 -23.34
N THR A 137 -13.62 -2.54 -22.67
CA THR A 137 -12.43 -1.68 -22.54
C THR A 137 -12.12 -1.33 -21.08
N TRP A 138 -10.86 -1.47 -20.72
CA TRP A 138 -10.30 -0.98 -19.46
C TRP A 138 -9.94 0.50 -19.57
N THR A 139 -10.33 1.29 -18.57
CA THR A 139 -9.95 2.70 -18.43
C THR A 139 -9.18 2.89 -17.12
N GLY A 140 -8.20 3.79 -17.11
CA GLY A 140 -7.34 4.07 -15.95
C GLY A 140 -5.94 3.48 -16.07
N GLY A 141 -5.75 2.41 -16.85
CA GLY A 141 -4.44 1.90 -17.28
C GLY A 141 -3.48 1.59 -16.13
N PHE A 142 -3.55 0.38 -15.61
CA PHE A 142 -2.78 -0.07 -14.46
C PHE A 142 -2.21 -1.46 -14.70
N ASN A 143 -0.95 -1.69 -14.32
CA ASN A 143 -0.32 -3.00 -14.32
C ASN A 143 -0.17 -3.51 -12.89
N GLY A 144 -0.92 -4.55 -12.55
CA GLY A 144 -0.92 -5.19 -11.25
C GLY A 144 0.11 -6.28 -11.08
N ALA A 145 0.89 -6.61 -12.11
CA ALA A 145 1.88 -7.68 -12.02
C ALA A 145 2.98 -7.36 -11.00
N ASP A 146 3.23 -8.32 -10.13
CA ASP A 146 4.42 -8.37 -9.30
C ASP A 146 5.70 -8.29 -10.15
N GLY A 147 6.58 -7.34 -9.80
CA GLY A 147 7.72 -6.91 -10.61
C GLY A 147 7.60 -5.45 -11.07
N PHE A 148 6.40 -4.88 -11.04
CA PHE A 148 6.13 -3.47 -11.33
C PHE A 148 5.45 -2.78 -10.14
N LYS A 149 5.76 -1.51 -9.86
CA LYS A 149 5.14 -0.75 -8.74
C LYS A 149 3.72 -0.29 -9.06
N CYS A 150 2.85 -1.19 -9.50
CA CYS A 150 1.47 -0.87 -9.81
C CYS A 150 1.30 0.20 -10.93
N ASP A 151 2.33 0.42 -11.74
CA ASP A 151 2.39 1.47 -12.76
C ASP A 151 2.82 0.94 -14.14
N GLY A 152 3.29 -0.31 -14.21
CA GLY A 152 3.78 -0.95 -15.42
C GLY A 152 5.07 -0.35 -16.00
N ALA A 153 5.70 0.57 -15.28
CA ALA A 153 6.88 1.29 -15.74
C ALA A 153 8.08 1.10 -14.81
N THR A 154 7.85 1.07 -13.49
CA THR A 154 8.92 0.97 -12.50
C THR A 154 9.18 -0.50 -12.16
N THR A 155 10.28 -1.05 -12.68
CA THR A 155 10.71 -2.44 -12.41
C THR A 155 11.21 -2.64 -10.97
N GLY A 156 11.13 -3.87 -10.47
CA GLY A 156 11.58 -4.25 -9.12
C GLY A 156 10.61 -3.82 -8.01
N GLY A 157 9.34 -3.60 -8.37
CA GLY A 157 8.26 -3.27 -7.46
C GLY A 157 7.39 -4.47 -7.10
N LEU A 158 6.62 -4.33 -6.03
CA LEU A 158 5.54 -5.27 -5.68
C LEU A 158 4.23 -4.51 -5.75
N CYS A 159 3.20 -5.18 -6.26
CA CYS A 159 1.90 -4.57 -6.43
C CYS A 159 0.86 -5.41 -5.72
N PHE A 160 0.30 -4.87 -4.63
CA PHE A 160 -0.86 -5.51 -4.03
C PHE A 160 -2.11 -5.07 -4.79
N ASP A 161 -2.84 -6.02 -5.38
CA ASP A 161 -4.05 -5.71 -6.12
C ASP A 161 -5.29 -6.49 -5.70
N VAL A 162 -6.45 -5.91 -5.99
CA VAL A 162 -7.75 -6.52 -5.75
C VAL A 162 -8.70 -6.23 -6.90
N THR A 163 -9.58 -7.19 -7.13
CA THR A 163 -10.72 -7.11 -8.05
C THR A 163 -11.99 -7.45 -7.26
N PRO A 164 -13.19 -7.16 -7.80
CA PRO A 164 -14.46 -7.62 -7.23
C PRO A 164 -14.44 -9.07 -6.77
#